data_AF-A0A168PCP2-F1
#
_entry.id   AF-A0A168PCP2-F1
#
_cell.length_a   1.000
_cell.length_b   1.000
_cell.length_c   1.000
_cell.angle_alpha   90.00
_cell.angle_beta   90.00
_cell.angle_gamma   90.00
#
_symmetry.space_group_name_H-M   'P 1'
#
loop_
_entity.id
_entity.type
_entity.pdbx_description
1 polymer ?
#
loop_
_entity_poly.entity_id
_entity_poly.type
_entity_poly.pdbx_seq_one_letter_code
_entity_poly.pdbx_strand_id
1 'polypeptide(L)' 'MKRIYPESKTGLINYIEENFHSIDQFVITLLMKDGTSLTVYDTYTYLEALGLTEIQRDCIHEDAHNDCFICKKRLSDG' A
#
# COMPACT_ATOMS: atom_id res chain seq x y z
N MET A 1 -20.23 -4.17 26.41
CA MET A 1 -18.76 -4.27 26.48
C MET A 1 -18.20 -3.78 25.14
N LYS A 2 -17.71 -2.54 25.09
CA LYS A 2 -17.19 -1.93 23.86
C LYS A 2 -15.80 -2.49 23.65
N ARG A 3 -15.58 -3.28 22.59
CA ARG A 3 -14.26 -3.79 22.22
C ARG A 3 -13.39 -2.59 21.84
N ILE A 4 -12.61 -2.09 22.81
CA ILE A 4 -11.48 -1.20 22.56
C ILE A 4 -10.35 -2.12 22.10
N TYR A 5 -10.09 -2.16 20.79
CA TYR A 5 -8.85 -2.73 20.29
C TYR A 5 -7.78 -1.63 20.30
N PRO A 6 -6.58 -1.93 20.84
CA PRO A 6 -5.53 -0.95 21.08
C PRO A 6 -5.05 -0.31 19.77
N GLU A 7 -4.56 0.92 19.87
CA GLU A 7 -4.06 1.80 18.81
C GLU A 7 -2.85 1.21 18.07
N SER A 8 -3.06 0.17 17.27
CA SER A 8 -2.07 -0.41 16.35
C SER A 8 -2.23 0.10 14.92
N LYS A 9 -3.28 0.88 14.64
CA LYS A 9 -3.48 1.58 13.36
C LYS A 9 -2.34 2.55 13.06
N THR A 10 -1.66 3.06 14.07
CA THR A 10 -0.66 4.13 13.95
C THR A 10 0.77 3.63 13.76
N GLY A 11 1.12 2.36 13.96
CA GLY A 11 2.53 1.94 13.83
C GLY A 11 3.05 2.05 12.39
N LEU A 12 2.33 1.45 11.43
CA LEU A 12 2.70 1.51 10.01
C LEU A 12 2.42 2.90 9.42
N ILE A 13 1.31 3.53 9.80
CA ILE A 13 0.96 4.87 9.32
C ILE A 13 1.97 5.90 9.82
N ASN A 14 2.30 5.91 11.12
CA ASN A 14 3.34 6.79 11.66
C ASN A 14 4.70 6.48 11.06
N TYR A 15 5.07 5.19 10.89
CA TYR A 15 6.30 4.85 10.19
C TYR A 15 6.32 5.44 8.78
N ILE A 16 5.20 5.35 8.05
CA ILE A 16 5.09 5.92 6.72
C ILE A 16 5.19 7.46 6.77
N GLU A 17 4.46 8.14 7.66
CA GLU A 17 4.52 9.60 7.83
C GLU A 17 5.89 10.11 8.32
N GLU A 18 6.63 9.31 9.08
CA GLU A 18 7.96 9.65 9.58
C GLU A 18 9.08 9.40 8.56
N ASN A 19 8.90 8.43 7.65
CA ASN A 19 9.95 7.99 6.72
C ASN A 19 9.72 8.46 5.28
N PHE A 20 8.50 8.79 4.93
CA PHE A 20 8.13 9.43 3.67
C PHE A 20 7.70 10.86 3.98
N HIS A 21 7.83 11.79 3.02
CA HIS A 21 7.36 13.17 3.21
C HIS A 21 5.89 13.21 3.65
N SER A 22 5.39 14.36 4.13
CA SER A 22 3.98 14.54 4.50
C SER A 22 3.03 13.98 3.42
N ILE A 23 2.37 12.86 3.73
CA ILE A 23 1.45 12.18 2.82
C ILE A 23 0.04 12.68 3.07
N ASP A 24 -0.64 13.15 2.03
CA ASP A 24 -2.02 13.61 2.16
C ASP A 24 -3.04 12.46 2.13
N GLN A 25 -2.78 11.41 1.34
CA GLN A 25 -3.66 10.25 1.14
C GLN A 25 -2.85 9.01 0.71
N PHE A 26 -3.35 7.80 1.02
CA PHE A 26 -2.72 6.56 0.54
C PHE A 26 -3.69 5.39 0.34
N VAL A 27 -3.28 4.45 -0.51
CA VAL A 27 -3.90 3.12 -0.67
C VAL A 27 -2.82 2.05 -0.59
N ILE A 28 -3.00 1.06 0.29
CA ILE A 28 -2.04 -0.03 0.49
C ILE A 28 -2.76 -1.36 0.32
N THR A 29 -2.26 -2.21 -0.58
CA THR A 29 -2.72 -3.60 -0.72
C THR A 29 -1.67 -4.55 -0.16
N LEU A 30 -2.10 -5.40 0.77
CA LEU A 30 -1.29 -6.43 1.41
C LEU A 30 -1.75 -7.79 0.90
N LEU A 31 -0.83 -8.56 0.33
CA LEU A 31 -1.06 -9.97 0.00
C LEU A 31 -0.57 -10.83 1.18
N MET A 32 -1.49 -11.56 1.78
CA MET A 32 -1.24 -12.39 2.96
C MET A 32 -0.71 -13.77 2.53
N LYS A 33 0.00 -14.44 3.44
CA LYS A 33 0.59 -15.77 3.17
C LYS A 33 -0.46 -16.85 2.91
N ASP A 34 -1.68 -16.66 3.38
CA ASP A 34 -2.82 -17.56 3.14
C ASP A 34 -3.50 -17.33 1.77
N GLY A 35 -2.96 -16.42 0.95
CA GLY A 35 -3.48 -16.09 -0.38
C GLY A 35 -4.61 -15.06 -0.36
N THR A 36 -5.04 -14.60 0.83
CA THR A 36 -6.00 -13.50 0.93
C THR A 36 -5.31 -12.16 0.71
N SER A 37 -6.09 -11.14 0.32
CA SER A 37 -5.61 -9.76 0.22
C SER A 37 -6.39 -8.84 1.15
N LEU A 38 -5.70 -7.89 1.76
CA LEU A 38 -6.30 -6.81 2.55
C LEU A 38 -5.90 -5.47 1.94
N THR A 39 -6.87 -4.58 1.74
CA THR A 39 -6.59 -3.21 1.28
C THR A 39 -6.97 -2.21 2.36
N VAL A 40 -6.06 -1.27 2.62
CA VAL A 40 -6.24 -0.16 3.55
C VAL A 40 -6.30 1.14 2.75
N TYR A 41 -7.32 1.94 3.03
CA TYR A 41 -7.57 3.22 2.37
C TYR A 41 -7.50 4.34 3.41
N ASP A 42 -6.71 5.36 3.12
CA ASP A 42 -6.73 6.65 3.81
C ASP A 42 -7.14 7.74 2.80
N THR A 43 -8.45 7.80 2.58
CA THR A 43 -9.10 8.62 1.56
C THR A 43 -10.48 9.03 2.06
N TYR A 44 -10.98 10.19 1.63
CA TYR A 44 -12.30 10.66 2.05
C TYR A 44 -13.43 10.02 1.25
N THR A 45 -13.15 9.60 0.01
CA THR A 45 -14.16 9.04 -0.90
C THR A 45 -13.66 7.81 -1.64
N TYR A 46 -14.63 7.00 -2.10
CA TYR A 46 -14.37 5.88 -2.99
C TYR A 46 -13.70 6.30 -4.31
N LEU A 47 -14.07 7.46 -4.85
CA LEU A 47 -13.52 7.97 -6.11
C LEU A 47 -12.03 8.34 -5.98
N GLU A 48 -11.63 8.91 -4.84
CA GLU A 48 -10.21 9.18 -4.56
C GLU A 48 -9.42 7.88 -4.45
N ALA A 49 -9.94 6.87 -3.76
CA ALA A 49 -9.29 5.56 -3.66
C ALA A 49 -9.08 4.90 -5.04
N LEU A 50 -10.08 4.97 -5.93
CA LEU A 50 -9.94 4.52 -7.31
C LEU A 50 -8.89 5.33 -8.06
N GLY A 51 -8.93 6.66 -7.98
CA GLY A 51 -7.98 7.55 -8.64
C GLY A 51 -6.53 7.25 -8.25
N LEU A 52 -6.26 7.08 -6.96
CA LEU A 52 -4.93 6.71 -6.46
C LEU A 52 -4.47 5.34 -6.98
N THR A 53 -5.39 4.37 -7.10
CA THR A 53 -5.07 3.04 -7.63
C THR A 53 -4.71 3.09 -9.12
N GLU A 54 -5.42 3.90 -9.91
CA GLU A 54 -5.13 4.09 -11.33
C GLU A 54 -3.78 4.80 -11.53
N ILE A 55 -3.49 5.85 -10.76
CA ILE A 55 -2.18 6.52 -10.76
C ILE A 55 -1.06 5.51 -10.44
N GLN A 56 -1.25 4.69 -9.40
CA GLN A 56 -0.28 3.67 -9.03
C GLN A 56 0.00 2.69 -10.18
N ARG A 57 -1.04 2.23 -10.89
CA ARG A 57 -0.88 1.34 -12.04
C ARG A 57 -0.01 1.99 -13.12
N ASP A 58 -0.28 3.25 -13.45
CA ASP A 58 0.44 3.95 -14.50
C ASP A 58 1.91 4.19 -14.11
N CYS A 59 2.19 4.55 -12.85
CA CYS A 59 3.56 4.66 -12.33
C CYS A 59 4.33 3.33 -12.47
N ILE A 60 3.71 2.19 -12.15
CA ILE A 60 4.36 0.88 -12.32
C ILE A 60 4.72 0.62 -13.79
N HIS A 61 3.85 0.99 -14.72
CA HIS A 61 4.11 0.85 -16.15
C HIS A 61 5.26 1.76 -16.61
N GLU A 62 5.29 3.00 -16.17
CA GLU A 62 6.38 3.94 -16.47
C GLU A 62 7.72 3.48 -15.90
N ASP A 63 7.75 3.07 -14.62
CA ASP A 63 8.96 2.55 -13.97
C ASP A 63 9.47 1.29 -14.68
N ALA A 64 8.58 0.41 -15.13
CA ALA A 64 8.94 -0.78 -15.88
C ALA A 64 9.50 -0.44 -17.27
N HIS A 65 8.93 0.54 -17.96
CA HIS A 65 9.44 1.01 -19.26
C HIS A 65 10.82 1.66 -19.13
N ASN A 66 11.11 2.32 -18.01
CA ASN A 66 12.36 3.03 -17.77
C ASN A 66 13.41 2.18 -17.01
N ASP A 67 13.24 0.85 -16.94
CA ASP A 67 14.12 -0.09 -16.21
C ASP A 67 14.34 0.27 -14.72
N CYS A 68 13.43 1.04 -14.13
CA CYS A 68 13.47 1.47 -12.73
C CYS A 68 12.68 0.53 -11.79
N PHE A 69 11.77 -0.29 -12.35
CA PHE A 69 10.98 -1.24 -11.57
C PHE A 69 11.77 -2.53 -11.26
N ILE A 70 12.10 -2.74 -9.98
CA ILE A 70 12.86 -3.91 -9.53
C ILE A 70 11.93 -4.99 -8.96
N CYS A 71 11.71 -6.05 -9.72
CA CYS A 71 11.01 -7.23 -9.23
C CYS A 71 11.83 -7.98 -8.17
N LYS A 72 11.19 -8.37 -7.07
CA LYS A 72 11.78 -9.31 -6.11
C LYS A 72 12.03 -10.65 -6.82
N LYS A 73 13.26 -11.18 -6.73
CA LYS A 73 13.56 -12.52 -7.24
C LYS A 73 12.68 -13.54 -6.51
N ARG A 74 11.94 -14.36 -7.27
CA ARG A 74 11.34 -15.57 -6.70
C ARG A 74 12.50 -16.46 -6.25
N LEU A 75 12.51 -16.85 -4.99
CA LEU A 75 13.37 -17.95 -4.57
C LEU A 75 12.85 -19.16 -5.33
N SER A 76 13.61 -19.64 -6.30
CA SER A 76 13.38 -20.95 -6.90
C SER A 76 13.64 -21.95 -5.79
N ASP A 77 12.58 -22.61 -5.32
CA ASP A 77 12.71 -23.80 -4.49
C ASP A 77 13.62 -24.78 -5.25
N GLY A 78 14.73 -25.17 -4.63
CA GLY A 78 15.68 -26.12 -5.20
C GLY A 78 15.09 -27.51 -5.36
#